data_AF-A0A7M3VH49-F1
#
_entry.id   AF-A0A7M3VH49-F1
#
_cell.length_a   1.000
_cell.length_b   1.000
_cell.length_c   1.000
_cell.angle_alpha   90.00
_cell.angle_beta   90.00
_cell.angle_gamma   90.00
#
_symmetry.space_group_name_H-M   'P 1'
#
loop_
_entity.id
_entity.type
_entity.pdbx_description
1 polymer ?
#
loop_
_entity_poly.entity_id
_entity_poly.type
_entity_poly.pdbx_seq_one_letter_code
_entity_poly.pdbx_strand_id
1 'polypeptide(L)' 'MIKKGSKVKVLRKESYWYQDTGTVVKVDKDIKYPVAVRFIKRTYSGVNSNNFAETELILVN' A
#
# COMPACT_ATOMS: atom_id res chain seq x y z
N MET A 1 4.76 4.09 -12.86
CA MET A 1 3.37 3.57 -12.72
C MET A 1 3.38 2.43 -11.73
N ILE A 2 2.50 2.48 -10.74
CA ILE A 2 2.37 1.39 -9.76
C ILE A 2 1.68 0.21 -10.46
N LYS A 3 2.30 -0.97 -10.42
CA LYS A 3 1.76 -2.20 -11.01
C LYS A 3 1.65 -3.28 -9.95
N LYS A 4 0.82 -4.29 -10.22
CA LYS A 4 0.80 -5.52 -9.42
C LYS A 4 2.23 -6.09 -9.30
N GLY A 5 2.63 -6.42 -8.08
CA GLY A 5 3.96 -6.93 -7.75
C GLY A 5 5.02 -5.85 -7.50
N SER A 6 4.73 -4.57 -7.74
CA SER A 6 5.67 -3.49 -7.40
C SER A 6 5.80 -3.35 -5.88
N LYS A 7 7.01 -3.02 -5.42
CA LYS A 7 7.24 -2.59 -4.04
C LYS A 7 6.94 -1.11 -3.91
N VAL A 8 6.22 -0.75 -2.86
CA VAL A 8 5.82 0.63 -2.58
C VAL A 8 6.09 0.97 -1.12
N LYS A 9 6.46 2.22 -0.87
CA LYS A 9 6.62 2.81 0.44
C LYS A 9 5.42 3.71 0.76
N VAL A 10 4.85 3.56 1.94
CA VAL A 10 3.66 4.32 2.36
C VAL A 10 4.06 5.68 2.95
N LEU A 11 3.43 6.75 2.48
CA LEU A 11 3.62 8.13 2.94
C LEU A 11 2.46 8.68 3.78
N ARG A 12 1.37 7.91 3.92
CA ARG A 12 0.22 8.26 4.75
C ARG A 12 0.59 8.21 6.24
N LYS A 13 0.60 9.36 6.92
CA LYS A 13 1.08 9.52 8.30
C LYS A 13 0.24 8.75 9.32
N GLU A 14 -1.07 8.68 9.11
CA GLU A 14 -2.03 7.97 9.94
C GLU A 14 -2.03 6.46 9.73
N SER A 15 -1.28 5.96 8.74
CA SER A 15 -1.19 4.52 8.48
C SER A 15 -0.28 3.84 9.49
N TYR A 16 -0.69 2.67 9.97
CA TYR A 16 0.17 1.79 10.77
C TYR A 16 1.51 1.47 10.07
N TRP A 17 1.50 1.46 8.73
CA TRP A 17 2.67 1.17 7.89
C TRP A 17 3.35 2.44 7.37
N TYR A 18 3.21 3.60 8.03
CA TYR A 18 3.89 4.83 7.62
C TYR A 18 5.40 4.62 7.49
N GLN A 19 5.97 5.02 6.36
CA GLN A 19 7.37 4.80 5.95
C GLN A 19 7.78 3.33 5.75
N ASP A 20 6.87 2.37 5.91
CA ASP A 20 7.15 0.96 5.67
C ASP A 20 6.95 0.59 4.20
N THR A 21 7.53 -0.55 3.81
CA THR A 21 7.44 -1.09 2.45
C THR A 21 6.45 -2.23 2.37
N GLY A 22 5.65 -2.23 1.32
CA GLY A 22 4.66 -3.24 1.03
C GLY A 22 4.68 -3.65 -0.45
N THR A 23 4.02 -4.76 -0.75
CA THR A 23 3.90 -5.27 -2.13
C THR A 23 2.49 -5.04 -2.64
N VAL A 24 2.38 -4.48 -3.84
CA VAL A 24 1.09 -4.23 -4.49
C VAL A 24 0.48 -5.54 -4.95
N VAL A 25 -0.72 -5.85 -4.48
CA VAL A 25 -1.45 -7.08 -4.83
C VAL A 25 -2.36 -6.86 -6.02
N LYS A 26 -3.02 -5.70 -6.07
CA LYS A 26 -4.01 -5.34 -7.08
C LYS A 26 -4.05 -3.82 -7.24
N VAL A 27 -4.37 -3.38 -8.45
CA VAL A 27 -4.68 -1.99 -8.77
C VAL A 27 -6.04 -1.98 -9.47
N ASP A 28 -7.01 -1.32 -8.85
CA ASP A 28 -8.37 -1.15 -9.37
C ASP A 28 -8.51 0.17 -10.15
N LYS A 29 -9.59 0.30 -10.93
CA LYS A 29 -9.95 1.53 -11.65
C LYS A 29 -11.23 2.12 -11.03
N ASP A 30 -11.37 3.44 -11.08
CA ASP A 30 -12.57 4.18 -10.65
C ASP A 30 -12.89 4.12 -9.14
N ILE A 31 -11.87 3.91 -8.30
CA ILE A 31 -12.00 3.91 -6.82
C ILE A 31 -11.02 4.94 -6.24
N LYS A 32 -11.42 5.64 -5.17
CA LYS A 32 -10.59 6.66 -4.48
C LYS A 32 -9.24 6.12 -3.96
N TYR A 33 -9.21 4.86 -3.52
CA TYR A 33 -8.00 4.16 -3.05
C TYR A 33 -7.78 2.89 -3.88
N PRO A 34 -7.26 3.02 -5.10
CA PRO A 34 -7.22 1.93 -6.07
C PRO A 34 -6.11 0.91 -5.79
N VAL A 35 -5.09 1.26 -5.00
CA VAL A 35 -3.91 0.40 -4.82
C VAL A 35 -4.04 -0.44 -3.55
N ALA A 36 -4.23 -1.74 -3.71
CA ALA A 36 -4.22 -2.69 -2.60
C ALA A 36 -2.79 -3.17 -2.33
N VAL A 37 -2.27 -2.89 -1.13
CA VAL A 37 -0.90 -3.21 -0.70
C VAL A 37 -0.95 -4.22 0.44
N ARG A 38 -0.09 -5.25 0.36
CA ARG A 38 0.12 -6.24 1.41
C ARG A 38 1.49 -6.05 2.06
N PHE A 39 1.50 -6.14 3.37
CA PHE A 39 2.67 -5.95 4.22
C PHE A 39 3.03 -7.26 4.93
N ILE A 40 4.29 -7.34 5.37
CA ILE A 40 4.77 -8.45 6.20
C ILE A 40 4.25 -8.30 7.64
N LYS A 41 4.27 -7.06 8.16
CA LYS A 41 3.76 -6.74 9.50
C LYS A 41 2.23 -6.75 9.52
N ARG A 42 1.67 -7.37 10.56
CA ARG A 42 0.24 -7.33 10.88
C ARG A 42 -0.05 -6.21 11.86
N THR A 43 -1.22 -5.60 11.73
CA THR A 43 -1.77 -4.71 12.76
C THR A 43 -2.18 -5.51 14.00
N TYR A 44 -2.51 -4.81 15.08
CA TYR A 44 -3.10 -5.42 16.29
C TYR A 44 -4.39 -6.20 16.01
N SER A 45 -5.13 -5.82 14.97
CA SER A 45 -6.34 -6.52 14.50
C SER A 45 -6.04 -7.73 13.60
N GLY A 46 -4.77 -8.08 13.40
CA GLY A 46 -4.35 -9.22 12.58
C GLY A 46 -4.39 -8.97 11.06
N VAL A 47 -4.68 -7.74 10.62
CA VAL A 47 -4.78 -7.38 9.20
C VAL A 47 -3.40 -7.00 8.66
N ASN A 48 -3.06 -7.46 7.45
CA ASN A 48 -1.79 -7.12 6.79
C ASN A 48 -1.95 -6.51 5.39
N SER A 49 -3.17 -6.14 5.01
CA SER A 49 -3.46 -5.54 3.71
C SER A 49 -4.29 -4.27 3.90
N ASN A 50 -3.99 -3.24 3.11
CA ASN A 50 -4.77 -2.00 3.10
C ASN A 50 -4.73 -1.32 1.73
N ASN A 51 -5.67 -0.42 1.50
CA ASN A 51 -5.81 0.30 0.24
C ASN A 51 -5.32 1.76 0.37
N PHE A 52 -4.63 2.22 -0.66
CA PHE A 52 -4.02 3.54 -0.72
C PHE A 52 -4.28 4.22 -2.07
N ALA A 53 -4.16 5.54 -2.08
CA ALA A 53 -4.12 6.34 -3.28
C ALA A 53 -2.70 6.33 -3.87
N GLU A 54 -2.58 6.56 -5.17
CA GLU A 54 -1.27 6.62 -5.82
C GLU A 54 -0.40 7.76 -5.27
N THR A 55 -1.00 8.85 -4.81
CA THR A 55 -0.31 10.01 -4.22
C THR A 55 0.31 9.73 -2.85
N GLU A 56 -0.14 8.68 -2.17
CA GLU A 56 0.31 8.30 -0.83
C GLU A 56 1.38 7.21 -0.87
N LEU A 57 1.77 6.77 -2.06
CA LEU A 57 2.71 5.69 -2.28
C LEU A 57 3.89 6.17 -3.12
N ILE A 58 5.09 5.77 -2.72
CA ILE A 58 6.31 5.92 -3.53
C ILE A 58 6.74 4.54 -4.01
N LEU A 59 7.03 4.42 -5.30
CA LEU A 59 7.64 3.20 -5.84
C LEU A 59 9.05 3.03 -5.28
N VAL A 60 9.37 1.82 -4.82
CA VAL A 60 10.73 1.45 -4.39
C VAL A 60 11.26 0.42 -5.39
N ASN A 61 12.48 0.67 -5.90
CA ASN A 61 13.16 -0.21 -6.85
C ASN A 61 13.74 -1.45 -6.16
#